data_AF-A0A1C6UE97-F1
#
_entry.id   AF-A0A1C6UE97-F1
#
_cell.length_a   1.000
_cell.length_b   1.000
_cell.length_c   1.000
_cell.angle_alpha   90.00
_cell.angle_beta   90.00
_cell.angle_gamma   90.00
#
_symmetry.space_group_name_H-M   'P 1'
#
loop_
_entity.id
_entity.type
_entity.pdbx_description
1 polymer ?
#
loop_
_entity_poly.entity_id
_entity_poly.type
_entity_poly.pdbx_seq_one_letter_code
_entity_poly.pdbx_strand_id
1 'polypeptide(L)'
;MTPRYSARVTHPVAHASIVYWRRSIWNGTRCVPVLMTLDQGWLRARDRAGAEVFAVPAGQVAGRLTRLGTLLLTVGGRRYALVGRGAAVSPDPSPEQRRDLVDFWAHRTAPTGDGPGFLDQLFNGAAAFNTRSWRTALAAGGAGVR
;
A
#
# COMPACT_ATOMS: atom_id res chain seq x y z
N MET A 1 41.56 -5.02 -17.58
CA MET A 1 40.18 -4.87 -18.08
C MET A 1 39.26 -5.37 -16.97
N THR A 2 38.75 -4.46 -16.14
CA THR A 2 38.05 -4.80 -14.88
C THR A 2 36.58 -4.46 -15.05
N PRO A 3 35.63 -5.39 -14.85
CA PRO A 3 34.22 -5.06 -15.02
C PRO A 3 33.78 -4.18 -13.84
N ARG A 4 33.36 -2.95 -14.14
CA ARG A 4 32.66 -2.09 -13.19
C ARG A 4 31.27 -2.67 -12.95
N TYR A 5 31.10 -3.35 -11.83
CA TYR A 5 29.78 -3.65 -11.30
C TYR A 5 29.18 -2.33 -10.80
N SER A 6 28.39 -1.65 -11.65
CA SER A 6 27.50 -0.59 -11.19
C SER A 6 26.44 -1.25 -10.31
N ALA A 7 26.71 -1.35 -9.02
CA ALA A 7 25.66 -1.55 -8.04
C ALA A 7 24.71 -0.37 -8.20
N ARG A 8 23.55 -0.59 -8.82
CA ARG A 8 22.44 0.34 -8.67
C ARG A 8 22.17 0.39 -7.18
N VAL A 9 22.55 1.49 -6.55
CA VAL A 9 22.07 1.84 -5.22
C VAL A 9 20.58 2.10 -5.41
N THR A 10 19.78 1.04 -5.41
CA THR A 10 18.34 1.14 -5.21
C THR A 10 18.19 1.62 -3.79
N HIS A 11 17.93 2.91 -3.60
CA HIS A 11 17.42 3.39 -2.34
C HIS A 11 16.24 2.48 -1.97
N PRO A 12 16.27 1.81 -0.81
CA PRO A 12 15.17 0.94 -0.42
C PRO A 12 13.93 1.83 -0.32
N VAL A 13 12.98 1.61 -1.23
CA VAL A 13 11.72 2.35 -1.24
C VAL A 13 11.01 2.02 0.07
N ALA A 14 10.69 3.08 0.82
CA ALA A 14 9.97 2.96 2.07
C ALA A 14 8.62 3.69 1.95
N HIS A 15 7.54 2.95 2.12
CA HIS A 15 6.18 3.48 2.01
C HIS A 15 5.25 2.76 2.97
N ALA A 16 4.43 3.49 3.72
CA ALA A 16 3.41 2.90 4.56
C ALA A 16 2.15 3.76 4.57
N SER A 17 0.99 3.10 4.51
CA SER A 17 -0.29 3.73 4.80
C SER A 17 -1.33 2.68 5.15
N ILE A 18 -2.43 3.15 5.75
CA ILE A 18 -3.59 2.31 6.00
C ILE A 18 -4.51 2.39 4.78
N VAL A 19 -4.74 1.25 4.15
CA VAL A 19 -5.67 1.07 3.02
C VAL A 19 -6.81 0.15 3.44
N TYR A 20 -7.85 0.05 2.61
CA TYR A 20 -8.97 -0.84 2.89
C TYR A 20 -8.96 -2.01 1.91
N TRP A 21 -8.91 -3.22 2.45
CA TRP A 21 -9.04 -4.44 1.67
C TRP A 21 -10.51 -4.83 1.57
N ARG A 22 -11.03 -4.82 0.34
CA ARG A 22 -12.37 -5.32 0.02
C ARG A 22 -12.33 -6.85 -0.09
N ARG A 23 -12.75 -7.55 0.97
CA ARG A 23 -12.76 -9.03 1.04
C ARG A 23 -13.85 -9.67 0.18
N SER A 24 -14.92 -8.94 -0.15
CA SER A 24 -15.98 -9.40 -1.04
C SER A 24 -16.42 -8.28 -1.97
N ILE A 25 -16.46 -8.59 -3.27
CA ILE A 25 -16.99 -7.68 -4.32
C ILE A 25 -18.52 -7.70 -4.31
N TRP A 26 -19.13 -8.82 -3.94
CA TRP A 26 -20.58 -9.05 -3.99
C TRP A 26 -21.33 -8.48 -2.79
N ASN A 27 -20.74 -8.52 -1.58
CA ASN A 27 -21.46 -8.10 -0.38
C ASN A 27 -21.16 -6.67 0.07
N GLY A 28 -20.22 -5.95 -0.56
CA GLY A 28 -19.96 -4.51 -0.33
C GLY A 28 -19.56 -4.09 1.11
N THR A 29 -19.70 -4.97 2.11
CA THR A 29 -19.75 -4.65 3.54
C THR A 29 -18.53 -5.15 4.33
N ARG A 30 -17.66 -5.97 3.73
CA ARG A 30 -16.41 -6.43 4.36
C ARG A 30 -15.19 -5.73 3.75
N CYS A 31 -15.14 -4.42 3.93
CA CYS A 31 -13.90 -3.67 3.83
C CYS A 31 -13.21 -3.73 5.20
N VAL A 32 -11.95 -4.15 5.23
CA VAL A 32 -11.16 -4.19 6.45
C VAL A 32 -9.96 -3.26 6.32
N PRO A 33 -9.65 -2.44 7.34
CA PRO A 33 -8.44 -1.63 7.32
C PRO A 33 -7.22 -2.56 7.42
N VAL A 34 -6.27 -2.32 6.53
CA VAL A 34 -5.01 -3.05 6.44
C VAL A 34 -3.88 -2.03 6.49
N LEU A 35 -2.96 -2.20 7.44
CA LEU A 35 -1.71 -1.50 7.43
C LEU A 35 -0.81 -2.17 6.39
N MET A 36 -0.45 -1.43 5.35
CA MET A 36 0.51 -1.88 4.36
C MET A 36 1.83 -1.14 4.56
N THR A 37 2.93 -1.89 4.45
CA THR A 37 4.29 -1.37 4.52
C THR A 37 5.12 -1.98 3.39
N LEU A 38 5.79 -1.13 2.63
CA LEU A 38 6.87 -1.50 1.73
C LEU A 38 8.16 -0.96 2.34
N ASP A 39 9.10 -1.85 2.64
CA ASP A 39 10.39 -1.46 3.23
C ASP A 39 11.43 -2.53 2.94
N GLN A 40 12.68 -2.12 2.71
CA GLN A 40 13.80 -3.05 2.45
C GLN A 40 13.49 -4.11 1.38
N GLY A 41 12.68 -3.75 0.37
CA GLY A 41 12.27 -4.66 -0.72
C GLY A 41 11.18 -5.67 -0.35
N TRP A 42 10.57 -5.56 0.84
CA TRP A 42 9.46 -6.41 1.29
C TRP A 42 8.16 -5.64 1.35
N LEU A 43 7.10 -6.22 0.78
CA LEU A 43 5.73 -5.75 0.96
C LEU A 43 5.05 -6.60 2.05
N ARG A 44 4.50 -5.93 3.05
CA ARG A 44 3.74 -6.56 4.14
C ARG A 44 2.37 -5.92 4.27
N ALA A 45 1.40 -6.73 4.68
CA ALA A 45 0.04 -6.31 4.97
C ALA A 45 -0.41 -6.95 6.29
N ARG A 46 -0.88 -6.13 7.23
CA ARG A 46 -1.46 -6.58 8.51
C ARG A 46 -2.89 -6.09 8.64
N ASP A 47 -3.78 -6.97 9.05
CA ASP A 47 -5.17 -6.61 9.29
C ASP A 47 -5.35 -5.83 10.61
N ARG A 48 -6.60 -5.53 10.95
CA ARG A 48 -6.96 -4.79 12.16
C ARG A 48 -6.54 -5.47 13.46
N ALA A 49 -6.48 -6.80 13.49
CA ALA A 49 -6.06 -7.58 14.65
C ALA A 49 -4.53 -7.72 14.73
N GLY A 50 -3.80 -7.11 13.80
CA GLY A 50 -2.35 -7.26 13.68
C GLY A 50 -1.93 -8.56 13.00
N ALA A 51 -2.88 -9.38 12.54
CA ALA A 51 -2.56 -10.63 11.87
C ALA A 51 -1.99 -10.35 10.48
N GLU A 52 -0.91 -11.05 10.12
CA GLU A 52 -0.29 -10.92 8.81
C GLU A 52 -1.20 -11.50 7.73
N VAL A 53 -1.60 -10.65 6.79
CA VAL A 53 -2.37 -11.05 5.60
C VAL A 53 -1.42 -11.63 4.56
N PHE A 54 -0.26 -10.99 4.39
CA PHE A 54 0.89 -11.49 3.63
C PHE A 54 2.16 -10.72 3.97
N ALA A 55 3.31 -11.35 3.79
CA ALA A 55 4.63 -10.71 3.69
C ALA A 55 5.42 -11.38 2.58
N VAL A 56 5.77 -10.61 1.54
CA VAL A 56 6.49 -11.14 0.36
C VAL A 56 7.53 -10.15 -0.14
N PRO A 57 8.58 -10.61 -0.85
CA PRO A 57 9.43 -9.72 -1.63
C PRO A 57 8.60 -8.93 -2.64
N ALA A 58 8.84 -7.62 -2.74
CA ALA A 58 8.07 -6.73 -3.61
C ALA A 58 8.14 -7.16 -5.09
N GLY A 59 9.27 -7.72 -5.53
CA GLY A 59 9.43 -8.28 -6.87
C GLY A 59 8.54 -9.49 -7.19
N GLN A 60 7.93 -10.12 -6.19
CA GLN A 60 6.95 -11.21 -6.37
C GLN A 60 5.51 -10.72 -6.42
N VAL A 61 5.29 -9.40 -6.28
CA VAL A 61 3.98 -8.78 -6.34
C VAL A 61 3.69 -8.34 -7.77
N ALA A 62 2.53 -8.70 -8.28
CA ALA A 62 1.98 -8.11 -9.49
C ALA A 62 0.77 -7.25 -9.14
N GLY A 63 0.45 -6.25 -9.96
CA GLY A 63 -0.73 -5.44 -9.70
C GLY A 63 -1.23 -4.62 -10.87
N ARG A 64 -2.43 -4.09 -10.72
CA ARG A 64 -2.97 -3.08 -11.63
C ARG A 64 -3.84 -2.08 -10.89
N LEU A 65 -3.72 -0.81 -11.24
CA LEU A 65 -4.67 0.22 -10.80
C LEU A 65 -5.84 0.26 -11.80
N THR A 66 -7.07 0.07 -11.33
CA THR A 66 -8.26 0.19 -12.18
C THR A 66 -8.63 1.65 -12.40
N ARG A 67 -9.39 1.95 -13.47
CA ARG A 67 -9.95 3.29 -13.72
C ARG A 67 -10.83 3.81 -12.57
N LEU A 68 -11.39 2.92 -11.76
CA LEU A 68 -12.22 3.22 -10.60
C LEU A 68 -11.39 3.42 -9.31
N GLY A 69 -10.05 3.53 -9.40
CA GLY A 69 -9.20 3.79 -8.24
C GLY A 69 -9.04 2.60 -7.30
N THR A 70 -9.25 1.37 -7.77
CA THR A 70 -8.95 0.14 -7.00
C THR A 70 -7.58 -0.39 -7.40
N LEU A 71 -6.68 -0.58 -6.44
CA LEU A 71 -5.42 -1.27 -6.65
C LEU A 71 -5.63 -2.78 -6.44
N LEU A 72 -5.58 -3.54 -7.53
CA LEU A 72 -5.68 -5.00 -7.49
C LEU A 72 -4.27 -5.59 -7.41
N LEU A 73 -3.91 -6.19 -6.29
CA LEU A 73 -2.64 -6.90 -6.12
C LEU A 73 -2.84 -8.40 -6.32
N THR A 74 -1.84 -9.05 -6.89
CA THR A 74 -1.70 -10.50 -6.93
C THR A 74 -0.44 -10.88 -6.15
N VAL A 75 -0.63 -11.65 -5.08
CA VAL A 75 0.43 -12.11 -4.17
C VAL A 75 0.24 -13.61 -3.97
N GLY A 76 1.25 -14.42 -4.34
CA GLY A 76 1.18 -15.88 -4.22
C GLY A 76 -0.06 -16.50 -4.90
N GLY A 77 -0.45 -15.99 -6.07
CA GLY A 77 -1.65 -16.44 -6.80
C GLY A 77 -3.00 -15.93 -6.24
N ARG A 78 -3.01 -15.24 -5.10
CA ARG A 78 -4.22 -14.68 -4.49
C ARG A 78 -4.38 -13.20 -4.85
N ARG A 79 -5.63 -12.79 -5.11
CA ARG A 79 -5.95 -11.40 -5.48
C ARG A 79 -6.48 -10.61 -4.29
N TYR A 80 -5.93 -9.42 -4.09
CA TYR A 80 -6.31 -8.48 -3.04
C TYR A 80 -6.80 -7.18 -3.68
N ALA A 81 -8.05 -6.82 -3.44
CA ALA A 81 -8.63 -5.57 -3.91
C ALA A 81 -8.48 -4.50 -2.85
N LEU A 82 -7.52 -3.60 -3.05
CA LEU A 82 -7.23 -2.48 -2.18
C LEU A 82 -7.91 -1.23 -2.71
N VAL A 83 -8.60 -0.54 -1.83
CA VAL A 83 -9.18 0.77 -2.09
C VAL A 83 -8.64 1.72 -1.04
N GLY A 84 -8.52 3.00 -1.38
CA GLY A 84 -8.37 4.00 -0.33
C GLY A 84 -9.69 4.18 0.44
N ARG A 85 -9.73 5.06 1.43
CA ARG A 85 -10.88 5.22 2.35
C ARG A 85 -12.17 5.64 1.61
N GLY A 86 -12.92 4.68 1.09
CA GLY A 86 -14.14 4.90 0.31
C GLY A 86 -15.38 4.33 0.99
N ALA A 87 -16.33 5.22 1.29
CA ALA A 87 -17.75 5.02 1.62
C ALA A 87 -18.12 4.36 2.97
N ALA A 88 -18.38 5.20 3.98
CA ALA A 88 -19.37 5.12 5.08
C ALA A 88 -19.55 3.86 5.96
N VAL A 89 -19.04 2.67 5.59
CA VAL A 89 -19.36 1.38 6.26
C VAL A 89 -18.09 0.59 6.64
N SER A 90 -16.91 1.19 6.47
CA SER A 90 -15.65 0.54 6.86
C SER A 90 -15.34 0.83 8.33
N PRO A 91 -14.98 -0.19 9.14
CA PRO A 91 -14.53 0.05 10.51
C PRO A 91 -13.26 0.90 10.51
N ASP A 92 -13.15 1.76 11.52
CA ASP A 92 -11.94 2.57 11.69
C ASP A 92 -10.70 1.69 11.91
N PRO A 93 -9.52 2.14 11.45
CA PRO A 93 -8.26 1.49 11.78
C PRO A 93 -8.06 1.41 13.29
N SER A 94 -7.47 0.32 13.76
CA SER A 94 -7.21 0.16 15.21
C SER A 94 -6.19 1.19 15.72
N PRO A 95 -6.20 1.53 17.01
CA PRO A 95 -5.17 2.35 17.63
C PRO A 95 -3.77 1.80 17.37
N GLU A 96 -3.60 0.48 17.40
CA GLU A 96 -2.33 -0.20 17.13
C GLU A 96 -1.86 0.04 15.69
N GLN A 97 -2.74 -0.08 14.70
CA GLN A 97 -2.38 0.22 13.30
C GLN A 97 -1.95 1.68 13.11
N ARG A 98 -2.58 2.62 13.84
CA ARG A 98 -2.19 4.04 13.79
C ARG A 98 -0.82 4.25 14.43
N ARG A 99 -0.57 3.61 15.57
CA ARG A 99 0.72 3.65 16.27
C ARG A 99 1.83 3.06 15.40
N ASP A 100 1.62 1.87 14.85
CA ASP A 100 2.59 1.21 13.95
C ASP A 100 2.88 2.06 12.71
N LEU A 101 1.89 2.76 12.16
CA LEU A 101 2.09 3.70 11.05
C LEU A 101 2.94 4.90 11.46
N VAL A 102 2.69 5.49 12.63
CA VAL A 102 3.50 6.60 13.17
C VAL A 102 4.93 6.12 13.42
N ASP A 103 5.09 4.97 14.09
CA ASP A 103 6.39 4.38 14.40
C ASP A 103 7.17 4.04 13.11
N PHE A 104 6.49 3.55 12.06
CA PHE A 104 7.12 3.30 10.76
C PHE A 104 7.78 4.57 10.19
N TRP A 105 7.08 5.70 10.26
CA TRP A 105 7.54 6.98 9.74
C TRP A 105 8.49 7.71 10.69
N ALA A 106 8.43 7.46 12.00
CA ALA A 106 9.39 8.02 12.97
C ALA A 106 10.85 7.63 12.65
N HIS A 107 11.03 6.49 11.98
CA HIS A 107 12.34 5.95 11.62
C HIS A 107 12.70 6.10 10.14
N ARG A 108 11.89 6.82 9.34
CA ARG A 108 12.05 6.90 7.88
C ARG A 108 11.74 8.28 7.36
N THR A 109 12.49 8.70 6.35
CA THR A 109 12.18 9.92 5.60
C THR A 109 10.90 9.69 4.80
N ALA A 110 9.87 10.50 5.05
CA ALA A 110 8.66 10.49 4.23
C ALA A 110 9.01 10.85 2.76
N PRO A 111 8.33 10.26 1.76
CA PRO A 111 8.53 10.62 0.37
C PRO A 111 8.23 12.11 0.17
N THR A 112 9.18 12.87 -0.39
CA THR A 112 8.94 14.23 -0.87
C THR A 112 8.11 14.17 -2.14
N GLY A 113 6.79 14.24 -2.00
CA GLY A 113 5.84 14.36 -3.09
C GLY A 113 4.62 15.12 -2.61
N ASP A 114 3.93 15.80 -3.54
CA ASP A 114 2.70 16.53 -3.23
C ASP A 114 1.75 15.62 -2.43
N GLY A 115 1.36 16.07 -1.25
CA GLY A 115 0.41 15.36 -0.39
C GLY A 115 -0.96 15.21 -1.07
N PRO A 116 -1.90 14.50 -0.43
CA PRO A 116 -3.25 14.43 -0.96
C PRO A 116 -3.82 15.83 -1.13
N GLY A 117 -4.32 16.15 -2.33
CA GLY A 117 -5.00 17.41 -2.59
C GLY A 117 -6.23 17.56 -1.69
N PHE A 118 -6.53 18.80 -1.25
CA PHE A 118 -7.63 19.13 -0.35
C PHE A 118 -8.98 18.48 -0.74
N LEU A 119 -9.32 18.45 -2.03
CA LEU A 119 -10.54 17.82 -2.54
C LEU A 119 -10.52 16.29 -2.43
N ASP A 120 -9.37 15.62 -2.59
CA ASP A 120 -9.26 14.17 -2.43
C ASP A 120 -9.40 13.77 -0.96
N GLN A 121 -8.94 14.63 -0.05
CA GLN A 121 -9.11 14.46 1.39
C GLN A 121 -10.57 14.64 1.83
N LEU A 122 -11.27 15.63 1.27
CA LEU A 122 -12.65 15.99 1.61
C LEU A 122 -13.70 14.98 1.11
N PHE A 123 -13.54 14.46 -0.12
CA PHE A 123 -14.57 13.61 -0.74
C PHE A 123 -14.32 12.11 -0.59
N ASN A 124 -13.07 11.67 -0.45
CA ASN A 124 -12.70 10.25 -0.47
C ASN A 124 -11.58 9.89 0.52
N GLY A 125 -11.29 10.74 1.52
CA GLY A 125 -10.26 10.47 2.52
C GLY A 125 -8.89 10.12 1.90
N ALA A 126 -8.53 10.80 0.81
CA ALA A 126 -7.33 10.58 0.00
C ALA A 126 -7.26 9.23 -0.73
N ALA A 127 -8.39 8.64 -1.12
CA ALA A 127 -8.38 7.28 -1.64
C ALA A 127 -7.67 7.11 -2.99
N ALA A 128 -7.89 8.05 -3.90
CA ALA A 128 -7.27 8.04 -5.22
C ALA A 128 -5.78 8.39 -5.12
N PHE A 129 -5.40 9.29 -4.21
CA PHE A 129 -4.01 9.56 -3.88
C PHE A 129 -3.31 8.33 -3.30
N ASN A 130 -3.91 7.65 -2.31
CA ASN A 130 -3.33 6.47 -1.66
C ASN A 130 -3.07 5.33 -2.65
N THR A 131 -4.02 5.03 -3.53
CA THR A 131 -3.85 3.94 -4.50
C THR A 131 -2.84 4.27 -5.60
N ARG A 132 -2.73 5.55 -6.01
CA ARG A 132 -1.68 6.03 -6.91
C ARG A 132 -0.30 6.03 -6.27
N SER A 133 -0.18 6.53 -5.03
CA SER A 133 1.09 6.52 -4.30
C SER A 133 1.59 5.10 -4.07
N TRP A 134 0.69 4.16 -3.73
CA TRP A 134 1.02 2.74 -3.66
C TRP A 134 1.47 2.15 -4.99
N ARG A 135 0.80 2.47 -6.11
CA ARG A 135 1.25 2.04 -7.44
C ARG A 135 2.68 2.51 -7.71
N THR A 136 2.99 3.78 -7.45
CA THR A 136 4.33 4.35 -7.66
C THR A 136 5.36 3.68 -6.75
N ALA A 137 5.06 3.53 -5.46
CA ALA A 137 5.96 2.89 -4.51
C ALA A 137 6.25 1.43 -4.87
N LEU A 138 5.22 0.66 -5.26
CA LEU A 138 5.38 -0.73 -5.68
C LEU A 138 6.22 -0.87 -6.95
N ALA A 139 5.97 -0.03 -7.96
CA ALA A 139 6.78 -0.01 -9.18
C ALA A 139 8.25 0.32 -8.89
N ALA A 140 8.50 1.32 -8.03
CA ALA A 140 9.85 1.66 -7.58
C ALA A 140 10.51 0.54 -6.75
N GLY A 141 9.71 -0.22 -5.99
CA GLY A 141 10.13 -1.41 -5.24
C GLY A 141 10.33 -2.68 -6.09
N GLY A 142 10.16 -2.60 -7.41
CA GLY A 142 10.37 -3.71 -8.35
C GLY A 142 9.16 -4.62 -8.58
N ALA A 143 7.97 -4.26 -8.09
CA ALA A 143 6.75 -5.01 -8.35
C ALA A 143 6.25 -4.81 -9.79
N GLY A 144 5.64 -5.84 -10.37
CA GLY A 144 5.05 -5.82 -11.71
C GLY A 144 3.69 -5.11 -11.75
N VAL A 145 3.64 -3.82 -11.44
CA VAL A 145 2.39 -3.03 -11.36
C VAL A 145 2.17 -2.16 -12.60
N ARG A 146 0.94 -2.18 -13.15
CA ARG A 146 0.52 -1.40 -14.33
C ARG A 146 -0.64 -0.45 -14.10
#